data_AF-B0XRC5-F1
#
_entry.id   AF-B0XRC5-F1
#
_cell.length_a   1.000
_cell.length_b   1.000
_cell.length_c   1.000
_cell.angle_alpha   90.00
_cell.angle_beta   90.00
_cell.angle_gamma   90.00
#
_symmetry.space_group_name_H-M   'P 1'
#
loop_
_entity.id
_entity.type
_entity.pdbx_description
1 polymer ?
#
loop_
_entity_poly.entity_id
_entity_poly.type
_entity_poly.pdbx_seq_one_letter_code
_entity_poly.pdbx_strand_id
1 'polypeptide(L)'
;MAGPNDNHRFSVLIINPNTSTHMTNALKPILESLDYADIYFNYFTAPSMPSINSGEDSITSALHCRPFVEPLVPKYDAFLVACYSAHPLVGMLKEAITEKDSTIPEYRKKYVTGIFEASVLTSLSLVSSFHLMGDANLHKAQSRDTFGIMIVNSGGGGGSTARFAGVETTGLTASELHTAPAEEVSRRISDATERLIKSTSHPVSAICMGCAGMAGMEEAVRDGCIRAYGERQGRRVRIVDGVVAGAGMLVTACKAGF
;
A
#
# COMPACT_ATOMS: atom_id res chain seq x y z
N MET A 1 -8.24 35.85 -14.54
CA MET A 1 -8.18 34.90 -13.40
C MET A 1 -7.14 33.86 -13.78
N ALA A 2 -6.05 33.74 -13.02
CA ALA A 2 -4.93 32.88 -13.38
C ALA A 2 -5.33 31.39 -13.32
N GLY A 3 -5.00 30.63 -14.38
CA GLY A 3 -5.23 29.19 -14.45
C GLY A 3 -4.26 28.41 -13.55
N PRO A 4 -4.54 27.12 -13.27
CA PRO A 4 -3.67 26.29 -12.44
C PRO A 4 -2.30 26.14 -13.10
N ASN A 5 -1.24 26.26 -12.29
CA ASN A 5 0.16 26.17 -12.74
C ASN A 5 0.40 24.92 -13.60
N ASP A 6 0.79 25.14 -14.86
CA ASP A 6 1.10 24.15 -15.90
C ASP A 6 2.46 23.44 -15.68
N ASN A 7 2.90 23.34 -14.42
CA ASN A 7 4.24 22.89 -14.03
C ASN A 7 4.32 21.39 -13.68
N HIS A 8 3.20 20.68 -13.71
CA HIS A 8 3.14 19.26 -13.40
C HIS A 8 3.47 18.43 -14.64
N ARG A 9 4.55 17.66 -14.58
CA ARG A 9 5.04 16.85 -15.70
C ARG A 9 4.28 15.54 -15.84
N PHE A 10 3.85 14.91 -14.74
CA PHE A 10 3.13 13.63 -14.76
C PHE A 10 1.82 13.69 -13.98
N SER A 11 0.83 12.90 -14.38
CA SER A 11 -0.45 12.76 -13.66
C SER A 11 -0.69 11.33 -13.21
N VAL A 12 -1.08 11.16 -11.94
CA VAL A 12 -1.35 9.86 -11.32
C VAL A 12 -2.78 9.84 -10.81
N LEU A 13 -3.56 8.83 -11.22
CA LEU A 13 -4.91 8.61 -10.71
C LEU A 13 -4.88 7.66 -9.51
N ILE A 14 -5.27 8.17 -8.35
CA ILE A 14 -5.47 7.41 -7.12
C ILE A 14 -6.91 6.91 -7.10
N ILE A 15 -7.09 5.59 -7.17
CA ILE A 15 -8.39 4.95 -7.30
C ILE A 15 -8.75 4.34 -5.96
N ASN A 16 -9.70 4.93 -5.25
CA ASN A 16 -10.40 4.26 -4.17
C ASN A 16 -11.54 3.41 -4.79
N PRO A 17 -11.45 2.06 -4.72
CA PRO A 17 -12.42 1.19 -5.37
C PRO A 17 -13.68 0.95 -4.51
N ASN A 18 -13.86 1.68 -3.40
CA ASN A 18 -15.11 1.73 -2.64
C ASN A 18 -15.80 3.12 -2.74
N THR A 19 -17.03 3.23 -2.23
CA THR A 19 -17.82 4.49 -2.31
C THR A 19 -17.45 5.55 -1.28
N SER A 20 -16.51 5.29 -0.38
CA SER A 20 -16.16 6.22 0.68
C SER A 20 -15.35 7.41 0.16
N THR A 21 -16.04 8.52 -0.06
CA THR A 21 -15.38 9.81 -0.35
C THR A 21 -14.53 10.27 0.83
N HIS A 22 -14.91 9.92 2.06
CA HIS A 22 -14.12 10.16 3.25
C HIS A 22 -12.74 9.48 3.17
N MET A 23 -12.69 8.18 2.84
CA MET A 23 -11.41 7.49 2.64
C MET A 23 -10.58 8.14 1.54
N THR A 24 -11.20 8.51 0.42
CA THR A 24 -10.53 9.19 -0.69
C THR A 24 -9.92 10.52 -0.26
N ASN A 25 -10.67 11.32 0.53
CA ASN A 25 -10.21 12.60 1.05
C ASN A 25 -9.10 12.45 2.08
N ALA A 26 -9.09 11.37 2.87
CA ALA A 26 -8.03 11.09 3.84
C ALA A 26 -6.67 10.81 3.17
N LEU A 27 -6.65 10.34 1.92
CA LEU A 27 -5.41 10.10 1.16
C LEU A 27 -4.73 11.40 0.69
N LYS A 28 -5.51 12.48 0.51
CA LYS A 28 -5.02 13.75 -0.03
C LYS A 28 -3.88 14.37 0.79
N PRO A 29 -4.04 14.63 2.11
CA PRO A 29 -2.97 15.24 2.90
C PRO A 29 -1.72 14.36 2.96
N ILE A 30 -1.87 13.03 2.85
CA ILE A 30 -0.77 12.07 2.87
C ILE A 30 0.07 12.22 1.60
N LEU A 31 -0.57 12.24 0.43
CA LEU A 31 0.13 12.41 -0.84
C LEU A 31 0.65 13.83 -1.05
N GLU A 32 -0.07 14.84 -0.57
CA GLU A 32 0.38 16.24 -0.56
C GLU A 32 1.65 16.42 0.29
N SER A 33 1.77 15.71 1.41
CA SER A 33 2.96 15.77 2.28
C SER A 33 4.25 15.22 1.62
N LEU A 34 4.14 14.49 0.52
CA LEU A 34 5.29 14.00 -0.24
C LEU A 34 5.95 15.07 -1.12
N ASP A 35 5.30 16.22 -1.30
CA ASP A 35 5.84 17.43 -1.94
C ASP A 35 6.47 17.20 -3.32
N TYR A 36 5.82 16.38 -4.16
CA TYR A 36 6.26 16.15 -5.54
C TYR A 36 5.88 17.31 -6.46
N ALA A 37 6.82 18.23 -6.68
CA ALA A 37 6.59 19.44 -7.49
C ALA A 37 6.15 19.19 -8.96
N ASP A 38 6.47 18.03 -9.53
CA ASP A 38 6.23 17.68 -10.94
C ASP A 38 5.18 16.59 -11.12
N ILE A 39 4.45 16.22 -10.07
CA ILE A 39 3.42 15.17 -10.09
C ILE A 39 2.07 15.76 -9.68
N TYR A 40 1.04 15.51 -10.49
CA TYR A 40 -0.33 15.84 -10.17
C TYR A 40 -1.11 14.58 -9.78
N PHE A 41 -1.50 14.48 -8.51
CA PHE A 41 -2.39 13.42 -8.05
C PHE A 41 -3.85 13.81 -8.27
N ASN A 42 -4.59 12.99 -9.00
CA ASN A 42 -6.04 13.07 -9.09
C ASN A 42 -6.68 11.86 -8.40
N TYR A 43 -7.95 11.96 -8.07
CA TYR A 43 -8.63 10.99 -7.20
C TYR A 43 -9.92 10.50 -7.84
N PHE A 44 -10.17 9.21 -7.71
CA PHE A 44 -11.41 8.55 -8.11
C PHE A 44 -11.98 7.79 -6.91
N THR A 45 -13.30 7.91 -6.73
CA THR A 45 -14.07 7.12 -5.76
C THR A 45 -15.09 6.31 -6.54
N ALA A 46 -15.16 5.01 -6.26
CA ALA A 46 -16.09 4.13 -6.96
C ALA A 46 -17.56 4.53 -6.70
N PRO A 47 -18.46 4.33 -7.68
CA PRO A 47 -19.88 4.67 -7.51
C PRO A 47 -20.67 3.62 -6.72
N SER A 48 -20.11 2.44 -6.49
CA SER A 48 -20.76 1.34 -5.77
C SER A 48 -19.76 0.57 -4.89
N MET A 49 -20.28 -0.27 -3.99
CA MET A 49 -19.55 -1.01 -2.93
C MET A 49 -19.02 -0.12 -1.78
N PRO A 50 -19.71 -0.04 -0.62
CA PRO A 50 -19.29 0.83 0.48
C PRO A 50 -18.01 0.38 1.19
N SER A 51 -17.75 -0.93 1.24
CA SER A 51 -16.54 -1.51 1.83
C SER A 51 -16.15 -2.76 1.06
N ILE A 52 -14.85 -3.09 1.09
CA ILE A 52 -14.28 -4.30 0.49
C ILE A 52 -13.63 -5.07 1.63
N ASN A 53 -14.19 -6.22 2.00
CA ASN A 53 -13.75 -7.02 3.14
C ASN A 53 -13.44 -8.48 2.76
N SER A 54 -13.55 -8.84 1.48
CA SER A 54 -13.31 -10.20 0.99
C SER A 54 -12.71 -10.22 -0.42
N GLY A 55 -12.22 -11.38 -0.85
CA GLY A 55 -11.79 -11.58 -2.23
C GLY A 55 -12.92 -11.39 -3.24
N GLU A 56 -14.13 -11.85 -2.92
CA GLU A 56 -15.33 -11.67 -3.76
C GLU A 56 -15.73 -10.20 -3.88
N ASP A 57 -15.62 -9.44 -2.79
CA ASP A 57 -15.84 -7.98 -2.80
C ASP A 57 -14.85 -7.29 -3.74
N SER A 58 -13.57 -7.71 -3.73
CA SER A 58 -12.54 -7.12 -4.59
C SER A 58 -12.80 -7.37 -6.08
N ILE A 59 -13.34 -8.54 -6.42
CA ILE A 59 -13.75 -8.88 -7.80
C ILE A 59 -14.94 -8.01 -8.21
N THR A 60 -15.97 -7.97 -7.37
CA THR A 60 -17.19 -7.18 -7.62
C THR A 60 -16.87 -5.69 -7.77
N SER A 61 -16.04 -5.17 -6.87
CA SER A 61 -15.56 -3.79 -6.91
C SER A 61 -14.75 -3.50 -8.18
N ALA A 62 -13.85 -4.39 -8.60
CA ALA A 62 -13.10 -4.22 -9.84
C ALA A 62 -14.01 -4.14 -11.07
N LEU A 63 -15.00 -5.03 -11.17
CA LEU A 63 -15.99 -5.02 -12.26
C LEU A 63 -16.82 -3.73 -12.27
N HIS A 64 -17.19 -3.20 -11.11
CA HIS A 64 -17.93 -1.94 -11.01
C HIS A 64 -17.07 -0.71 -11.30
N CYS A 65 -15.78 -0.73 -10.98
CA CYS A 65 -14.86 0.38 -11.26
C CYS A 65 -14.48 0.44 -12.74
N ARG A 66 -14.32 -0.71 -13.40
CA ARG A 66 -13.78 -0.83 -14.76
C ARG A 66 -14.45 0.12 -15.78
N PRO A 67 -15.79 0.20 -15.91
CA PRO A 67 -16.43 1.07 -16.89
C PRO A 67 -16.11 2.57 -16.73
N PHE A 68 -15.69 2.99 -15.54
CA PHE A 68 -15.39 4.39 -15.22
C PHE A 68 -13.90 4.71 -15.29
N VAL A 69 -13.04 3.75 -14.93
CA VAL A 69 -11.59 3.95 -14.87
C VAL A 69 -10.92 3.64 -16.21
N GLU A 70 -11.38 2.62 -16.94
CA GLU A 70 -10.79 2.21 -18.23
C GLU A 70 -10.81 3.35 -19.29
N PRO A 71 -11.89 4.15 -19.43
CA PRO A 71 -11.89 5.31 -20.32
C PRO A 71 -10.91 6.43 -19.91
N LEU A 72 -10.41 6.40 -18.67
CA LEU A 72 -9.44 7.37 -18.17
C LEU A 72 -7.99 6.98 -18.46
N VAL A 73 -7.72 5.75 -18.91
CA VAL A 73 -6.36 5.26 -19.23
C VAL A 73 -5.55 6.24 -20.10
N PRO A 74 -6.11 6.82 -21.19
CA PRO A 74 -5.38 7.80 -22.00
C PRO A 74 -4.97 9.07 -21.24
N LYS A 75 -5.71 9.46 -20.20
CA LYS A 75 -5.60 10.76 -19.52
C LYS A 75 -4.53 10.84 -18.44
N TYR A 76 -4.08 9.70 -17.91
CA TYR A 76 -3.11 9.65 -16.82
C TYR A 76 -1.87 8.85 -17.18
N ASP A 77 -0.73 9.18 -16.58
CA ASP A 77 0.53 8.45 -16.74
C ASP A 77 0.61 7.23 -15.82
N ALA A 78 -0.08 7.28 -14.68
CA ALA A 78 -0.02 6.20 -13.72
C ALA A 78 -1.33 6.03 -12.94
N PHE A 79 -1.53 4.83 -12.38
CA PHE A 79 -2.72 4.47 -11.63
C PHE A 79 -2.34 3.72 -10.35
N LEU A 80 -2.82 4.21 -9.21
CA LEU A 80 -2.67 3.54 -7.92
C LEU A 80 -4.02 3.02 -7.44
N VAL A 81 -4.15 1.71 -7.28
CA VAL A 81 -5.35 1.09 -6.69
C VAL A 81 -5.22 1.08 -5.17
N ALA A 82 -5.99 1.93 -4.49
CA ALA A 82 -5.98 2.14 -3.04
C ALA A 82 -6.89 1.16 -2.29
N CYS A 83 -6.71 -0.14 -2.55
CA CYS A 83 -7.30 -1.21 -1.76
C CYS A 83 -6.22 -2.22 -1.37
N TYR A 84 -6.21 -2.61 -0.10
CA TYR A 84 -5.21 -3.54 0.41
C TYR A 84 -5.65 -4.99 0.16
N SER A 85 -5.56 -5.41 -1.09
CA SER A 85 -5.75 -6.77 -1.56
C SER A 85 -4.99 -6.96 -2.86
N ALA A 86 -4.83 -8.19 -3.33
CA ALA A 86 -4.42 -8.46 -4.70
C ALA A 86 -5.57 -8.08 -5.67
N HIS A 87 -5.88 -6.79 -5.76
CA HIS A 87 -7.12 -6.28 -6.30
C HIS A 87 -7.16 -6.45 -7.82
N PRO A 88 -8.15 -7.15 -8.41
CA PRO A 88 -8.17 -7.48 -9.84
C PRO A 88 -8.09 -6.28 -10.78
N LEU A 89 -8.56 -5.11 -10.33
CA LEU A 89 -8.48 -3.85 -11.08
C LEU A 89 -7.04 -3.50 -11.53
N VAL A 90 -6.01 -3.89 -10.78
CA VAL A 90 -4.61 -3.69 -11.18
C VAL A 90 -4.30 -4.44 -12.48
N GLY A 91 -4.73 -5.69 -12.59
CA GLY A 91 -4.56 -6.50 -13.80
C GLY A 91 -5.37 -5.94 -14.97
N MET A 92 -6.64 -5.61 -14.73
CA MET A 92 -7.53 -5.04 -15.75
C MET A 92 -6.97 -3.73 -16.35
N LEU A 93 -6.36 -2.86 -15.54
CA LEU A 93 -5.75 -1.63 -16.03
C LEU A 93 -4.46 -1.88 -16.81
N LYS A 94 -3.66 -2.89 -16.45
CA LYS A 94 -2.48 -3.29 -17.24
C LYS A 94 -2.87 -3.81 -18.63
N GLU A 95 -3.93 -4.59 -18.70
CA GLU A 95 -4.50 -5.06 -19.98
C GLU A 95 -4.98 -3.86 -20.83
N ALA A 96 -5.78 -2.98 -20.25
CA ALA A 96 -6.30 -1.80 -20.94
C ALA A 96 -5.20 -0.81 -21.41
N ILE A 97 -4.09 -0.70 -20.69
CA ILE A 97 -2.91 0.02 -21.13
C ILE A 97 -2.32 -0.68 -22.37
N THR A 98 -1.98 -1.96 -22.26
CA THR A 98 -1.38 -2.74 -23.36
C THR A 98 -2.19 -2.68 -24.66
N GLU A 99 -3.52 -2.76 -24.57
CA GLU A 99 -4.41 -2.66 -25.73
C GLU A 99 -4.35 -1.29 -26.41
N LYS A 100 -4.19 -0.20 -25.65
CA LYS A 100 -4.16 1.17 -26.16
C LYS A 100 -2.77 1.57 -26.66
N ASP A 101 -1.71 1.04 -26.07
CA ASP A 101 -0.31 1.29 -26.44
C ASP A 101 -0.01 0.93 -27.89
N SER A 102 -0.68 -0.10 -28.39
CA SER A 102 -0.50 -0.63 -29.74
C SER A 102 -0.97 0.32 -30.86
N THR A 103 -1.51 1.50 -30.51
CA THR A 103 -2.21 2.39 -31.45
C THR A 103 -1.64 3.82 -31.57
N ILE A 104 -0.62 4.22 -30.80
CA ILE A 104 -0.14 5.63 -30.74
C ILE A 104 1.40 5.73 -30.90
N PRO A 105 1.92 6.51 -31.88
CA PRO A 105 3.37 6.63 -32.15
C PRO A 105 4.21 7.37 -31.10
N GLU A 106 3.63 8.31 -30.34
CA GLU A 106 4.32 9.08 -29.28
C GLU A 106 4.07 8.47 -27.89
N TYR A 107 4.43 7.20 -27.73
CA TYR A 107 4.02 6.44 -26.57
C TYR A 107 4.85 6.76 -25.32
N ARG A 108 4.22 7.47 -24.37
CA ARG A 108 4.71 7.57 -22.99
C ARG A 108 4.16 6.38 -22.20
N LYS A 109 5.07 5.55 -21.68
CA LYS A 109 4.74 4.37 -20.87
C LYS A 109 3.85 4.73 -19.70
N LYS A 110 2.81 3.94 -19.49
CA LYS A 110 1.86 4.07 -18.38
C LYS A 110 2.09 2.97 -17.33
N TYR A 111 1.89 3.31 -16.06
CA TYR A 111 2.24 2.41 -14.95
C TYR A 111 1.05 2.17 -14.01
N VAL A 112 0.94 0.94 -13.49
CA VAL A 112 -0.13 0.56 -12.55
C VAL A 112 0.42 -0.31 -11.44
N THR A 113 0.04 -0.01 -10.20
CA THR A 113 0.21 -0.89 -9.04
C THR A 113 -0.94 -0.72 -8.07
N GLY A 114 -1.15 -1.69 -7.18
CA GLY A 114 -1.96 -1.51 -5.98
C GLY A 114 -1.09 -1.22 -4.76
N ILE A 115 -1.74 -0.74 -3.69
CA ILE A 115 -1.07 -0.46 -2.42
C ILE A 115 -0.60 -1.75 -1.71
N PHE A 116 -1.23 -2.89 -2.01
CA PHE A 116 -0.82 -4.20 -1.50
C PHE A 116 0.52 -4.64 -2.11
N GLU A 117 0.64 -4.60 -3.44
CA GLU A 117 1.88 -5.00 -4.11
C GLU A 117 3.02 -4.05 -3.72
N ALA A 118 2.73 -2.75 -3.64
CA ALA A 118 3.71 -1.73 -3.29
C ALA A 118 4.24 -1.88 -1.85
N SER A 119 3.36 -2.17 -0.89
CA SER A 119 3.77 -2.37 0.50
C SER A 119 4.63 -3.63 0.64
N VAL A 120 4.27 -4.72 -0.04
CA VAL A 120 5.02 -5.99 0.00
C VAL A 120 6.40 -5.81 -0.63
N LEU A 121 6.49 -5.18 -1.81
CA LEU A 121 7.76 -4.94 -2.48
C LEU A 121 8.68 -4.03 -1.65
N THR A 122 8.12 -2.97 -1.08
CA THR A 122 8.88 -2.07 -0.20
C THR A 122 9.37 -2.80 1.05
N SER A 123 8.50 -3.56 1.72
CA SER A 123 8.88 -4.37 2.89
C SER A 123 9.97 -5.39 2.55
N LEU A 124 9.84 -6.10 1.43
CA LEU A 124 10.88 -7.01 0.95
C LEU A 124 12.21 -6.28 0.76
N SER A 125 12.22 -5.09 0.14
CA SER A 125 13.44 -4.30 -0.06
C SER A 125 14.10 -3.89 1.27
N LEU A 126 13.30 -3.65 2.31
CA LEU A 126 13.76 -3.21 3.62
C LEU A 126 14.33 -4.33 4.49
N VAL A 127 13.75 -5.54 4.41
CA VAL A 127 14.18 -6.69 5.23
C VAL A 127 15.26 -7.53 4.54
N SER A 128 15.40 -7.39 3.22
CA SER A 128 16.35 -8.18 2.43
C SER A 128 17.76 -7.62 2.56
N SER A 129 18.65 -8.39 3.19
CA SER A 129 20.08 -8.08 3.24
C SER A 129 20.94 -9.34 3.27
N PHE A 130 22.22 -9.18 2.96
CA PHE A 130 23.24 -10.22 3.12
C PHE A 130 24.30 -9.71 4.09
N HIS A 131 24.65 -10.55 5.06
CA HIS A 131 25.72 -10.27 6.01
C HIS A 131 26.95 -11.09 5.63
N LEU A 132 28.12 -10.45 5.69
CA LEU A 132 29.39 -11.16 5.62
C LEU A 132 29.62 -11.81 6.98
N MET A 133 29.82 -13.13 7.00
CA MET A 133 30.23 -13.83 8.20
C MET A 133 31.74 -13.66 8.33
N GLY A 134 32.20 -13.20 9.50
CA GLY A 134 33.62 -12.96 9.79
C GLY A 134 34.43 -14.26 9.97
N ASP A 135 34.11 -15.32 9.23
CA ASP A 135 34.92 -16.53 9.18
C ASP A 135 36.06 -16.38 8.17
N ALA A 136 37.09 -17.21 8.31
CA ALA A 136 38.26 -17.20 7.43
C ALA A 136 37.93 -17.57 5.96
N ASN A 137 36.70 -18.02 5.68
CA ASN A 137 36.25 -18.53 4.39
C ASN A 137 35.35 -17.53 3.62
N LEU A 138 35.17 -16.30 4.12
CA LEU A 138 34.41 -15.23 3.45
C LEU A 138 32.97 -15.64 3.06
N HIS A 139 32.27 -16.36 3.93
CA HIS A 139 30.89 -16.74 3.65
C HIS A 139 29.92 -15.56 3.76
N LYS A 140 28.91 -15.53 2.89
CA LYS A 140 27.75 -14.65 3.00
C LYS A 140 26.54 -15.41 3.54
N ALA A 141 25.84 -14.84 4.51
CA ALA A 141 24.57 -15.33 5.01
C ALA A 141 23.44 -14.34 4.69
N GLN A 142 22.31 -14.85 4.24
CA GLN A 142 21.13 -14.02 4.01
C GLN A 142 20.47 -13.66 5.36
N SER A 143 19.98 -12.42 5.51
CA SER A 143 19.23 -12.03 6.69
C SER A 143 17.96 -12.88 6.86
N ARG A 144 17.64 -13.15 8.12
CA ARG A 144 16.43 -13.86 8.56
C ARG A 144 15.31 -12.89 8.96
N ASP A 145 15.50 -11.60 8.71
CA ASP A 145 14.49 -10.60 8.98
C ASP A 145 13.25 -10.84 8.13
N THR A 146 12.09 -10.65 8.75
CA THR A 146 10.78 -10.87 8.15
C THR A 146 9.96 -9.59 8.18
N PHE A 147 8.96 -9.52 7.30
CA PHE A 147 7.91 -8.52 7.37
C PHE A 147 6.57 -9.20 7.69
N GLY A 148 5.66 -8.47 8.32
CA GLY A 148 4.28 -8.90 8.51
C GLY A 148 3.28 -7.84 8.04
N ILE A 149 2.01 -8.21 7.99
CA ILE A 149 0.93 -7.35 7.50
C ILE A 149 -0.13 -7.19 8.58
N MET A 150 -0.51 -5.94 8.88
CA MET A 150 -1.60 -5.60 9.79
C MET A 150 -2.86 -5.25 9.02
N ILE A 151 -3.85 -6.14 8.95
CA ILE A 151 -5.10 -5.88 8.21
C ILE A 151 -6.27 -5.49 9.13
N VAL A 152 -7.30 -4.92 8.53
CA VAL A 152 -8.67 -4.93 9.07
C VAL A 152 -9.31 -6.29 8.81
N ASN A 153 -10.42 -6.63 9.46
CA ASN A 153 -11.13 -7.90 9.29
C ASN A 153 -11.49 -8.13 7.82
N SER A 154 -10.63 -8.88 7.14
CA SER A 154 -10.76 -9.35 5.77
C SER A 154 -10.13 -10.73 5.77
N GLY A 155 -10.89 -11.77 5.42
CA GLY A 155 -10.49 -13.17 5.64
C GLY A 155 -9.04 -13.45 5.21
N GLY A 156 -8.15 -13.65 6.18
CA GLY A 156 -6.72 -13.83 5.97
C GLY A 156 -6.31 -15.28 6.17
N GLY A 157 -5.97 -15.97 5.07
CA GLY A 157 -5.20 -17.21 5.11
C GLY A 157 -3.80 -16.93 4.61
N GLY A 158 -2.78 -17.10 5.45
CA GLY A 158 -1.39 -16.84 5.07
C GLY A 158 -0.45 -17.88 5.65
N GLY A 159 0.20 -18.66 4.78
CA GLY A 159 1.35 -19.47 5.17
C GLY A 159 2.60 -18.61 5.34
N SER A 160 3.46 -18.93 6.31
CA SER A 160 4.75 -18.25 6.47
C SER A 160 5.71 -18.68 5.35
N THR A 161 6.34 -17.71 4.71
CA THR A 161 7.50 -17.94 3.83
C THR A 161 8.75 -17.41 4.54
N ALA A 162 9.95 -17.70 4.01
CA ALA A 162 11.21 -17.34 4.67
C ALA A 162 11.36 -15.86 5.08
N ARG A 163 10.65 -14.93 4.44
CA ARG A 163 10.67 -13.48 4.76
C ARG A 163 9.33 -12.93 5.25
N PHE A 164 8.31 -13.78 5.41
CA PHE A 164 6.96 -13.35 5.77
C PHE A 164 6.54 -13.93 7.13
N ALA A 165 6.38 -13.05 8.11
CA ALA A 165 6.02 -13.38 9.48
C ALA A 165 4.55 -13.80 9.62
N GLY A 166 3.66 -13.28 8.78
CA GLY A 166 2.24 -13.56 8.82
C GLY A 166 1.37 -12.31 8.70
N VAL A 167 0.08 -12.51 8.91
CA VAL A 167 -0.96 -11.48 8.90
C VAL A 167 -1.64 -11.46 10.26
N GLU A 168 -1.88 -10.28 10.81
CA GLU A 168 -2.72 -10.08 11.99
C GLU A 168 -3.84 -9.09 11.71
N THR A 169 -4.98 -9.31 12.36
CA THR A 169 -6.16 -8.44 12.23
C THR A 169 -6.31 -7.54 13.46
N THR A 170 -6.69 -6.28 13.22
CA THR A 170 -7.14 -5.36 14.27
C THR A 170 -8.50 -5.79 14.86
N GLY A 171 -9.25 -6.64 14.14
CA GLY A 171 -10.62 -7.00 14.50
C GLY A 171 -11.66 -5.92 14.16
N LEU A 172 -11.26 -4.82 13.50
CA LEU A 172 -12.15 -3.78 12.98
C LEU A 172 -12.35 -4.00 11.48
N THR A 173 -13.51 -3.63 10.93
CA THR A 173 -13.73 -3.49 9.49
C THR A 173 -13.09 -2.20 8.96
N ALA A 174 -12.96 -2.07 7.63
CA ALA A 174 -12.44 -0.86 7.00
C ALA A 174 -13.28 0.39 7.34
N SER A 175 -14.60 0.24 7.47
CA SER A 175 -15.48 1.34 7.87
C SER A 175 -15.31 1.70 9.35
N GLU A 176 -15.22 0.70 10.23
CA GLU A 176 -15.08 0.94 11.68
C GLU A 176 -13.78 1.68 12.02
N LEU A 177 -12.73 1.51 11.22
CA LEU A 177 -11.48 2.24 11.37
C LEU A 177 -11.64 3.76 11.35
N HIS A 178 -12.71 4.27 10.72
CA HIS A 178 -13.02 5.71 10.65
C HIS A 178 -14.18 6.14 11.56
N THR A 179 -15.03 5.22 12.01
CA THR A 179 -16.20 5.54 12.83
C THR A 179 -16.02 5.23 14.31
N ALA A 180 -15.10 4.32 14.66
CA ALA A 180 -14.81 3.99 16.05
C ALA A 180 -13.99 5.11 16.72
N PRO A 181 -14.01 5.20 18.07
CA PRO A 181 -13.18 6.15 18.80
C PRO A 181 -11.68 5.97 18.49
N ALA A 182 -10.96 7.06 18.27
CA ALA A 182 -9.54 7.02 17.88
C ALA A 182 -8.66 6.24 18.86
N GLU A 183 -8.94 6.34 20.17
CA GLU A 183 -8.23 5.60 21.21
C GLU A 183 -8.42 4.08 21.07
N GLU A 184 -9.65 3.63 20.76
CA GLU A 184 -9.94 2.21 20.54
C GLU A 184 -9.30 1.69 19.25
N VAL A 185 -9.32 2.50 18.18
CA VAL A 185 -8.62 2.17 16.92
C VAL A 185 -7.12 2.01 17.18
N SER A 186 -6.49 2.99 17.83
CA SER A 186 -5.06 2.97 18.16
C SER A 186 -4.71 1.77 19.02
N ARG A 187 -5.48 1.50 20.08
CA ARG A 187 -5.30 0.35 20.97
C ARG A 187 -5.36 -0.96 20.19
N ARG A 188 -6.35 -1.16 19.32
CA ARG A 188 -6.49 -2.39 18.53
C ARG A 188 -5.36 -2.60 17.53
N ILE A 189 -4.89 -1.53 16.88
CA ILE A 189 -3.72 -1.57 16.00
C ILE A 189 -2.46 -1.96 16.79
N SER A 190 -2.25 -1.33 17.95
CA SER A 190 -1.12 -1.60 18.85
C SER A 190 -1.12 -3.05 19.34
N ASP A 191 -2.27 -3.52 19.85
CA ASP A 191 -2.43 -4.90 20.35
C ASP A 191 -2.22 -5.94 19.25
N ALA A 192 -2.74 -5.68 18.06
CA ALA A 192 -2.61 -6.60 16.93
C ALA A 192 -1.17 -6.65 16.40
N THR A 193 -0.48 -5.51 16.41
CA THR A 193 0.95 -5.42 16.08
C THR A 193 1.81 -6.19 17.08
N GLU A 194 1.54 -6.05 18.37
CA GLU A 194 2.25 -6.80 19.41
C GLU A 194 2.05 -8.31 19.25
N ARG A 195 0.81 -8.76 18.95
CA ARG A 195 0.52 -10.18 18.68
C ARG A 195 1.29 -10.70 17.47
N LEU A 196 1.31 -9.96 16.36
CA LEU A 196 2.02 -10.33 15.13
C LEU A 196 3.50 -10.60 15.41
N ILE A 197 4.12 -9.71 16.18
CA ILE A 197 5.53 -9.81 16.53
C ILE A 197 5.80 -11.01 17.46
N LYS A 198 4.93 -11.22 18.45
CA LYS A 198 5.11 -12.28 19.45
C LYS A 198 4.77 -13.68 18.93
N SER A 199 3.98 -13.79 17.86
CA SER A 199 3.56 -15.08 17.29
C SER A 199 4.56 -15.69 16.30
N THR A 200 5.60 -14.94 15.89
CA THR A 200 6.63 -15.42 14.97
C THR A 200 7.95 -15.78 15.67
N SER A 201 8.65 -16.78 15.13
CA SER A 201 9.98 -17.20 15.60
C SER A 201 11.13 -16.37 15.02
N HIS A 202 10.86 -15.53 14.02
CA HIS A 202 11.87 -14.70 13.35
C HIS A 202 11.64 -13.22 13.65
N PRO A 203 12.71 -12.39 13.70
CA PRO A 203 12.56 -10.95 13.89
C PRO A 203 11.69 -10.31 12.80
N VAL A 204 10.72 -9.50 13.22
CA VAL A 204 9.91 -8.65 12.34
C VAL A 204 10.57 -7.28 12.29
N SER A 205 11.14 -6.92 11.14
CA SER A 205 11.80 -5.63 10.95
C SER A 205 11.01 -4.67 10.07
N ALA A 206 9.92 -5.13 9.45
CA ALA A 206 8.98 -4.29 8.73
C ALA A 206 7.52 -4.72 8.95
N ILE A 207 6.60 -3.76 8.98
CA ILE A 207 5.16 -3.99 9.11
C ILE A 207 4.42 -3.18 8.04
N CYS A 208 3.65 -3.85 7.21
CA CYS A 208 2.74 -3.20 6.28
C CYS A 208 1.43 -2.82 6.98
N MET A 209 0.96 -1.59 6.75
CA MET A 209 -0.39 -1.18 7.10
C MET A 209 -1.37 -1.68 6.03
N GLY A 210 -2.27 -2.57 6.44
CA GLY A 210 -3.08 -3.44 5.58
C GLY A 210 -4.45 -2.89 5.24
N CYS A 211 -4.61 -1.57 5.22
CA CYS A 211 -5.81 -0.89 4.77
C CYS A 211 -5.45 0.53 4.34
N ALA A 212 -6.04 1.04 3.25
CA ALA A 212 -5.84 2.44 2.84
C ALA A 212 -6.29 3.43 3.92
N GLY A 213 -7.27 3.04 4.76
CA GLY A 213 -7.73 3.85 5.89
C GLY A 213 -6.76 3.90 7.07
N MET A 214 -5.71 3.06 7.11
CA MET A 214 -4.66 3.10 8.14
C MET A 214 -3.54 4.09 7.82
N ALA A 215 -3.58 4.70 6.64
CA ALA A 215 -2.61 5.69 6.23
C ALA A 215 -2.61 6.87 7.23
N GLY A 216 -1.44 7.23 7.78
CA GLY A 216 -1.32 8.21 8.87
C GLY A 216 -1.51 7.65 10.29
N MET A 217 -1.62 6.32 10.47
CA MET A 217 -1.76 5.66 11.79
C MET A 217 -0.47 4.95 12.24
N GLU A 218 0.70 5.39 11.77
CA GLU A 218 1.98 4.74 12.02
C GLU A 218 2.36 4.74 13.51
N GLU A 219 1.93 5.74 14.27
CA GLU A 219 2.22 5.83 15.71
C GLU A 219 1.60 4.66 16.49
N ALA A 220 0.36 4.26 16.17
CA ALA A 220 -0.29 3.13 16.83
C ALA A 220 0.43 1.79 16.54
N VAL A 221 0.93 1.61 15.32
CA VAL A 221 1.77 0.45 14.95
C VAL A 221 3.11 0.51 15.69
N ARG A 222 3.70 1.71 15.80
CA ARG A 222 4.96 1.94 16.50
C ARG A 222 4.85 1.55 17.98
N ASP A 223 3.76 1.90 18.63
CA ASP A 223 3.51 1.55 20.03
C ASP A 223 3.46 0.04 20.24
N GLY A 224 2.79 -0.68 19.34
CA GLY A 224 2.78 -2.15 19.36
C GLY A 224 4.18 -2.75 19.20
N CYS A 225 5.00 -2.17 18.32
CA CYS A 225 6.40 -2.58 18.15
C CYS A 225 7.23 -2.36 19.43
N ILE A 226 7.04 -1.21 20.10
CA ILE A 226 7.72 -0.87 21.35
C ILE A 226 7.29 -1.81 22.47
N ARG A 227 6.00 -2.13 22.58
CA ARG A 227 5.49 -3.11 23.56
C ARG A 227 6.09 -4.50 23.35
N ALA A 228 6.28 -4.91 22.09
CA ALA A 228 6.80 -6.24 21.78
C ALA A 228 8.32 -6.37 21.91
N TYR A 229 9.08 -5.37 21.44
CA TYR A 229 10.54 -5.42 21.33
C TYR A 229 11.29 -4.47 22.27
N GLY A 230 10.57 -3.68 23.07
CA GLY A 230 11.13 -2.58 23.86
C GLY A 230 11.48 -1.36 23.00
N GLU A 231 11.77 -0.25 23.67
CA GLU A 231 11.95 1.08 23.05
C GLU A 231 12.92 1.09 21.86
N ARG A 232 14.13 0.56 22.06
CA ARG A 232 15.21 0.67 21.06
C ARG A 232 14.92 -0.14 19.81
N GLN A 233 14.47 -1.39 19.96
CA GLN A 233 14.24 -2.27 18.82
C GLN A 233 12.87 -2.01 18.19
N GLY A 234 11.86 -1.69 19.00
CA GLY A 234 10.54 -1.29 18.52
C GLY A 234 10.59 -0.05 17.62
N ARG A 235 11.45 0.94 17.92
CA ARG A 235 11.69 2.11 17.04
C ARG A 235 12.42 1.79 15.74
N ARG A 236 13.09 0.65 15.63
CA ARG A 236 13.82 0.24 14.41
C ARG A 236 12.94 -0.46 13.38
N VAL A 237 11.78 -0.97 13.78
CA VAL A 237 10.82 -1.59 12.86
C VAL A 237 10.39 -0.57 11.80
N ARG A 238 10.42 -0.93 10.52
CA ARG A 238 9.96 -0.06 9.43
C ARG A 238 8.44 -0.21 9.28
N ILE A 239 7.71 0.89 9.34
CA ILE A 239 6.26 0.88 9.14
C ILE A 239 6.01 1.35 7.72
N VAL A 240 5.30 0.53 6.94
CA VAL A 240 5.13 0.72 5.50
C VAL A 240 3.68 1.05 5.22
N ASP A 241 3.44 2.29 4.82
CA ASP A 241 2.18 2.72 4.22
C ASP A 241 2.17 2.34 2.72
N GLY A 242 1.20 1.52 2.32
CA GLY A 242 1.05 1.11 0.93
C GLY A 242 0.69 2.26 -0.02
N VAL A 243 0.04 3.31 0.46
CA VAL A 243 -0.31 4.50 -0.33
C VAL A 243 0.97 5.29 -0.65
N VAL A 244 1.78 5.59 0.37
CA VAL A 244 3.07 6.28 0.20
C VAL A 244 4.03 5.46 -0.67
N ALA A 245 4.16 4.17 -0.37
CA ALA A 245 5.00 3.25 -1.14
C ALA A 245 4.57 3.20 -2.62
N GLY A 246 3.27 3.03 -2.87
CA GLY A 246 2.71 2.96 -4.22
C GLY A 246 2.89 4.25 -5.00
N ALA A 247 2.63 5.40 -4.38
CA ALA A 247 2.86 6.69 -5.00
C ALA A 247 4.34 6.90 -5.35
N GLY A 248 5.27 6.63 -4.42
CA GLY A 248 6.70 6.75 -4.68
C GLY A 248 7.19 5.83 -5.80
N MET A 249 6.69 4.59 -5.86
CA MET A 249 7.00 3.66 -6.95
C MET A 249 6.51 4.16 -8.31
N LEU A 250 5.27 4.65 -8.39
CA LEU A 250 4.70 5.15 -9.65
C LEU A 250 5.39 6.44 -10.11
N VAL A 251 5.70 7.36 -9.19
CA VAL A 251 6.48 8.56 -9.49
C VAL A 251 7.85 8.19 -10.04
N THR A 252 8.54 7.24 -9.40
CA THR A 252 9.83 6.74 -9.88
C THR A 252 9.71 6.12 -11.26
N ALA A 253 8.69 5.27 -11.49
CA ALA A 253 8.47 4.64 -12.79
C ALA A 253 8.21 5.66 -13.90
N CYS A 254 7.36 6.65 -13.63
CA CYS A 254 7.08 7.76 -14.54
C CYS A 254 8.35 8.53 -14.93
N LYS A 255 9.19 8.87 -13.95
CA LYS A 255 10.43 9.64 -14.18
C LYS A 255 11.53 8.81 -14.85
N ALA A 256 11.67 7.54 -14.47
CA ALA A 256 12.74 6.67 -14.93
C ALA A 256 12.44 5.98 -16.27
N GLY A 257 11.17 5.78 -16.61
CA GLY A 257 10.77 5.16 -17.87
C GLY A 257 11.02 3.65 -17.94
N PHE A 258 10.94 2.94 -16.80
CA PHE A 258 11.05 1.47 -16.73
C PHE A 258 10.24 0.76 -17.81
#